data_AF-Q2GT65-F1
#
_entry.id   AF-Q2GT65-F1
#
_cell.length_a   1.000
_cell.length_b   1.000
_cell.length_c   1.000
_cell.angle_alpha   90.00
_cell.angle_beta   90.00
_cell.angle_gamma   90.00
#
_symmetry.space_group_name_H-M   'P 1'
#
loop_
_entity.id
_entity.type
_entity.pdbx_description
1 polymer ?
#
loop_
_entity_poly.entity_id
_entity_poly.type
_entity_poly.pdbx_seq_one_letter_code
_entity_poly.pdbx_strand_id
1 'polypeptide(L)'
;MKLTAILHTALLGSAAAISSFTGPSNKPSLPAVRRSRLTDRLNGVSSQAAPDDLPGVTYSKNWAGAILTGIGYRSVTATIHVPSIRLPPGAQSDVLHAVSAWVGIDGEHACPNAILQVGVDMYMNHSDPAYWAWFEWYPSRSTYLTDFSISAGDSITLNVSATSLSSATFAITNHNTGQTDIATLNDQAPLMCGFNAEWIVEDFWDTDGVPLVDFGSVAFTGAMFSTDLGIGGGMEGAKMDGIKEGLVGDPVIECEKLGGDAMSCSYKGGKHP
;
A
#
# COMPACT_ATOMS: atom_id res chain seq x y z
N MET A 1 -41.74 43.53 42.54
CA MET A 1 -40.30 43.35 42.27
C MET A 1 -39.91 41.95 42.69
N LYS A 2 -39.63 41.06 41.74
CA LYS A 2 -39.19 39.68 42.00
C LYS A 2 -37.69 39.61 41.73
N LEU A 3 -36.90 39.18 42.72
CA LEU A 3 -35.49 38.82 42.56
C LEU A 3 -35.41 37.41 41.96
N THR A 4 -34.59 37.24 40.93
CA THR A 4 -34.27 35.94 40.34
C THR A 4 -32.80 35.64 40.59
N ALA A 5 -32.51 34.54 41.28
CA ALA A 5 -31.17 34.07 41.60
C ALA A 5 -30.50 33.43 40.37
N ILE A 6 -29.21 33.73 40.17
CA ILE A 6 -28.37 33.11 39.14
C ILE A 6 -27.62 31.94 39.79
N LEU A 7 -27.98 30.72 39.41
CA LEU A 7 -27.32 29.49 39.84
C LEU A 7 -26.06 29.26 38.97
N HIS A 8 -24.89 29.27 39.58
CA HIS A 8 -23.63 28.90 38.91
C HIS A 8 -23.45 27.38 39.02
N THR A 9 -23.47 26.67 37.90
CA THR A 9 -23.04 25.27 37.81
C THR A 9 -21.54 25.19 37.51
N ALA A 10 -20.76 24.70 38.48
CA ALA A 10 -19.35 24.37 38.31
C ALA A 10 -19.22 23.04 37.54
N LEU A 11 -18.49 23.04 36.42
CA LEU A 11 -18.04 21.81 35.76
C LEU A 11 -16.90 21.21 36.59
N LEU A 12 -17.09 19.99 37.10
CA LEU A 12 -15.98 19.16 37.58
C LEU A 12 -15.21 18.64 36.37
N GLY A 13 -13.95 19.07 36.22
CA GLY A 13 -13.00 18.48 35.28
C GLY A 13 -12.58 17.10 35.78
N SER A 14 -12.91 16.05 35.04
CA SER A 14 -12.34 14.72 35.24
C SER A 14 -10.95 14.71 34.59
N ALA A 15 -9.89 14.71 35.40
CA ALA A 15 -8.55 14.43 34.92
C ALA A 15 -8.49 12.93 34.55
N ALA A 16 -8.46 12.63 33.26
CA ALA A 16 -8.07 11.30 32.79
C ALA A 16 -6.56 11.14 33.05
N ALA A 17 -6.21 10.23 33.97
CA ALA A 17 -4.84 9.84 34.18
C ALA A 17 -4.34 9.12 32.93
N ILE A 18 -3.44 9.76 32.17
CA ILE A 18 -2.70 9.11 31.09
C ILE A 18 -1.72 8.15 31.75
N SER A 19 -2.08 6.87 31.80
CA SER A 19 -1.13 5.81 32.10
C SER A 19 -0.21 5.65 30.89
N SER A 20 0.94 6.32 30.92
CA SER A 20 2.02 6.06 29.98
C SER A 20 2.65 4.71 30.32
N PHE A 21 2.13 3.64 29.74
CA PHE A 21 2.83 2.36 29.63
C PHE A 21 3.98 2.53 28.64
N THR A 22 5.13 2.96 29.13
CA THR A 22 6.40 2.82 28.39
C THR A 22 6.92 1.40 28.61
N GLY A 23 6.30 0.44 27.95
CA GLY A 23 6.95 -0.85 27.71
C GLY A 23 8.05 -0.65 26.67
N PRO A 24 9.18 -1.37 26.74
CA PRO A 24 10.16 -1.35 25.65
C PRO A 24 9.46 -1.82 24.37
N SER A 25 9.32 -0.93 23.39
CA SER A 25 8.84 -1.29 22.07
C SER A 25 9.94 -2.10 21.39
N ASN A 26 9.84 -3.43 21.39
CA ASN A 26 10.64 -4.30 20.54
C ASN A 26 10.19 -4.17 19.07
N LYS A 27 10.11 -2.95 18.52
CA LYS A 27 9.94 -2.78 17.09
C LYS A 27 11.26 -3.18 16.43
N PRO A 28 11.24 -4.03 15.39
CA PRO A 28 12.41 -4.33 14.58
C PRO A 28 13.11 -3.03 14.13
N SER A 29 14.41 -3.07 13.85
CA SER A 29 15.07 -1.90 13.25
C SER A 29 14.44 -1.60 11.89
N LEU A 30 14.18 -0.33 11.61
CA LEU A 30 13.75 0.12 10.28
C LEU A 30 14.75 -0.42 9.23
N PRO A 31 14.30 -1.16 8.21
CA PRO A 31 15.14 -1.47 7.06
C PRO A 31 15.53 -0.17 6.34
N ALA A 32 16.51 -0.25 5.43
CA ALA A 32 16.83 0.89 4.57
C ALA A 32 15.57 1.39 3.83
N VAL A 33 15.51 2.69 3.56
CA VAL A 33 14.30 3.32 3.02
C VAL A 33 13.97 2.75 1.64
N ARG A 34 12.76 2.17 1.51
CA ARG A 34 12.18 1.66 0.26
C ARG A 34 12.33 2.69 -0.87
N ARG A 35 12.62 2.20 -2.07
CA ARG A 35 12.57 3.00 -3.30
C ARG A 35 11.69 2.33 -4.34
N SER A 36 10.68 3.05 -4.79
CA SER A 36 9.85 2.63 -5.92
C SER A 36 10.69 2.46 -7.19
N ARG A 37 10.49 1.35 -7.91
CA ARG A 37 11.20 1.04 -9.17
C ARG A 37 10.32 1.22 -10.39
N LEU A 38 9.89 2.46 -10.58
CA LEU A 38 9.04 2.81 -11.72
C LEU A 38 9.67 2.45 -13.08
N THR A 39 11.00 2.50 -13.23
CA THR A 39 11.65 2.08 -14.47
C THR A 39 11.48 0.58 -14.78
N ASP A 40 11.45 -0.29 -13.77
CA ASP A 40 11.24 -1.72 -13.96
C ASP A 40 9.78 -1.99 -14.31
N ARG A 41 8.86 -1.23 -13.72
CA ARG A 41 7.45 -1.22 -14.13
C ARG A 41 7.30 -0.84 -15.59
N LEU A 42 7.83 0.30 -15.99
CA LEU A 42 7.65 0.83 -17.35
C LEU A 42 8.32 -0.04 -18.42
N ASN A 43 9.53 -0.53 -18.17
CA ASN A 43 10.26 -1.36 -19.15
C ASN A 43 9.87 -2.85 -19.10
N GLY A 44 9.00 -3.23 -18.16
CA GLY A 44 8.82 -4.61 -17.75
C GLY A 44 7.44 -5.19 -17.99
N VAL A 45 6.54 -4.58 -18.76
CA VAL A 45 5.21 -5.16 -19.00
C VAL A 45 5.24 -6.07 -20.24
N SER A 46 4.95 -7.36 -20.06
CA SER A 46 4.75 -8.32 -21.14
C SER A 46 3.28 -8.76 -21.22
N SER A 47 2.76 -8.79 -22.44
CA SER A 47 1.44 -9.35 -22.76
C SER A 47 1.52 -10.75 -23.38
N GLN A 48 2.72 -11.37 -23.44
CA GLN A 48 2.84 -12.74 -23.95
C GLN A 48 2.29 -13.73 -22.93
N ALA A 49 1.19 -14.39 -23.32
CA ALA A 49 0.57 -15.45 -22.54
C ALA A 49 1.45 -16.71 -22.50
N ALA A 50 1.78 -17.18 -21.30
CA ALA A 50 2.30 -18.51 -21.02
C ALA A 50 1.14 -19.48 -20.68
N PRO A 51 1.36 -20.82 -20.74
CA PRO A 51 0.31 -21.81 -20.52
C PRO A 51 -0.40 -21.72 -19.16
N ASP A 52 0.32 -21.30 -18.12
CA ASP A 52 -0.18 -21.21 -16.74
C ASP A 52 -0.68 -19.81 -16.37
N ASP A 53 -0.78 -18.90 -17.35
CA ASP A 53 -1.27 -17.54 -17.12
C ASP A 53 -2.79 -17.49 -16.95
N LEU A 54 -3.24 -16.64 -16.04
CA LEU A 54 -4.65 -16.33 -15.90
C LEU A 54 -5.16 -15.56 -17.14
N PRO A 55 -6.30 -15.97 -17.73
CA PRO A 55 -6.88 -15.26 -18.86
C PRO A 55 -7.18 -13.79 -18.55
N GLY A 56 -6.70 -12.87 -19.39
CA GLY A 56 -6.95 -11.43 -19.24
C GLY A 56 -6.08 -10.71 -18.22
N VAL A 57 -5.10 -11.40 -17.63
CA VAL A 57 -4.04 -10.82 -16.78
C VAL A 57 -2.82 -10.50 -17.65
N THR A 58 -2.16 -9.37 -17.39
CA THR A 58 -0.83 -9.09 -17.97
C THR A 58 0.24 -9.20 -16.90
N TYR A 59 1.51 -9.34 -17.29
CA TYR A 59 2.57 -9.59 -16.31
C TYR A 59 3.63 -8.51 -16.38
N SER A 60 4.07 -8.03 -15.21
CA SER A 60 5.22 -7.15 -15.08
C SER A 60 6.36 -7.79 -14.29
N LYS A 61 7.47 -7.05 -14.15
CA LYS A 61 8.61 -7.50 -13.34
C LYS A 61 8.47 -7.17 -11.85
N ASN A 62 7.54 -6.30 -11.46
CA ASN A 62 7.54 -5.76 -10.09
C ASN A 62 6.16 -5.40 -9.53
N TRP A 63 5.11 -5.20 -10.34
CA TRP A 63 3.77 -4.84 -9.84
C TRP A 63 2.75 -5.89 -10.27
N ALA A 64 1.98 -6.38 -9.29
CA ALA A 64 0.76 -7.14 -9.50
C ALA A 64 -0.42 -6.38 -8.89
N GLY A 65 -1.61 -6.47 -9.47
CA GLY A 65 -2.81 -5.84 -8.90
C GLY A 65 -3.78 -5.31 -9.94
N ALA A 66 -4.63 -4.38 -9.53
CA ALA A 66 -5.64 -3.77 -10.39
C ALA A 66 -5.24 -2.33 -10.73
N ILE A 67 -5.31 -1.98 -12.01
CA ILE A 67 -4.96 -0.65 -12.51
C ILE A 67 -6.09 -0.14 -13.40
N LEU A 68 -6.68 0.98 -13.03
CA LEU A 68 -7.57 1.76 -13.88
C LEU A 68 -6.77 2.83 -14.61
N THR A 69 -7.08 3.00 -15.90
CA THR A 69 -6.52 4.09 -16.72
C THR A 69 -7.65 5.00 -17.16
N GLY A 70 -7.44 6.30 -17.01
CA GLY A 70 -8.47 7.31 -17.24
C GLY A 70 -7.90 8.71 -17.05
N ILE A 71 -8.76 9.63 -16.59
CA ILE A 71 -8.37 11.01 -16.31
C ILE A 71 -9.05 11.52 -15.05
N GLY A 72 -8.39 12.45 -14.38
CA GLY A 72 -8.96 13.19 -13.26
C GLY A 72 -9.02 12.39 -11.96
N TYR A 73 -8.34 11.25 -11.82
CA TYR A 73 -8.31 10.53 -10.54
C TYR A 73 -7.74 11.43 -9.43
N ARG A 74 -8.44 11.46 -8.29
CA ARG A 74 -8.11 12.27 -7.11
C ARG A 74 -8.06 11.48 -5.83
N SER A 75 -8.84 10.41 -5.69
CA SER A 75 -8.73 9.56 -4.51
C SER A 75 -8.77 8.10 -4.88
N VAL A 76 -7.97 7.30 -4.16
CA VAL A 76 -7.92 5.86 -4.26
C VAL A 76 -7.80 5.30 -2.85
N THR A 77 -8.67 4.35 -2.52
CA THR A 77 -8.76 3.75 -1.19
C THR A 77 -9.01 2.25 -1.29
N ALA A 78 -8.54 1.50 -0.30
CA ALA A 78 -8.97 0.13 -0.03
C ALA A 78 -8.58 -0.27 1.38
N THR A 79 -9.21 -1.34 1.87
CA THR A 79 -8.80 -2.03 3.09
C THR A 79 -8.04 -3.30 2.74
N ILE A 80 -6.85 -3.46 3.31
CA ILE A 80 -6.07 -4.70 3.27
C ILE A 80 -6.18 -5.45 4.59
N HIS A 81 -6.19 -6.78 4.50
CA HIS A 81 -5.91 -7.64 5.64
C HIS A 81 -4.44 -8.03 5.63
N VAL A 82 -3.71 -7.64 6.67
CA VAL A 82 -2.27 -7.90 6.75
C VAL A 82 -2.04 -9.40 6.88
N PRO A 83 -1.33 -10.04 5.94
CA PRO A 83 -1.16 -11.49 5.95
C PRO A 83 -0.15 -11.90 7.02
N SER A 84 -0.17 -13.19 7.39
CA SER A 84 0.98 -13.80 8.06
C SER A 84 2.00 -14.17 6.99
N ILE A 85 3.19 -13.57 7.04
CA ILE A 85 4.28 -13.84 6.10
C ILE A 85 5.24 -14.91 6.64
N ARG A 86 5.97 -15.57 5.72
CA ARG A 86 7.04 -16.52 6.05
C ARG A 86 8.15 -16.49 5.02
N LEU A 87 9.30 -17.06 5.38
CA LEU A 87 10.37 -17.29 4.41
C LEU A 87 9.92 -18.30 3.35
N PRO A 88 10.17 -18.04 2.05
CA PRO A 88 9.94 -19.02 1.00
C PRO A 88 10.71 -20.34 1.23
N PRO A 89 10.22 -21.48 0.71
CA PRO A 89 10.97 -22.74 0.75
C PRO A 89 12.36 -22.60 0.12
N GLY A 90 13.41 -22.90 0.89
CA GLY A 90 14.80 -22.82 0.43
C GLY A 90 15.45 -21.43 0.55
N ALA A 91 14.73 -20.43 1.06
CA ALA A 91 15.28 -19.12 1.38
C ALA A 91 16.41 -19.19 2.42
N GLN A 92 17.44 -18.38 2.23
CA GLN A 92 18.46 -18.16 3.25
C GLN A 92 17.87 -17.32 4.38
N SER A 93 17.99 -17.80 5.62
CA SER A 93 17.29 -17.18 6.75
C SER A 93 17.80 -15.78 7.10
N ASP A 94 19.04 -15.46 6.79
CA ASP A 94 19.69 -14.18 7.04
C ASP A 94 19.43 -13.13 5.94
N VAL A 95 18.95 -13.57 4.78
CA VAL A 95 18.55 -12.66 3.70
C VAL A 95 17.19 -12.05 4.02
N LEU A 96 17.12 -10.72 3.97
CA LEU A 96 15.87 -9.99 4.12
C LEU A 96 14.98 -10.24 2.90
N HIS A 97 13.78 -10.76 3.14
CA HIS A 97 12.75 -10.90 2.12
C HIS A 97 11.66 -9.86 2.35
N ALA A 98 11.02 -9.38 1.28
CA ALA A 98 9.95 -8.39 1.44
C ALA A 98 8.88 -8.45 0.36
N VAL A 99 7.76 -7.78 0.63
CA VAL A 99 6.73 -7.42 -0.34
C VAL A 99 6.02 -6.16 0.17
N SER A 100 5.47 -5.36 -0.74
CA SER A 100 4.66 -4.19 -0.38
C SER A 100 3.22 -4.37 -0.86
N ALA A 101 2.25 -3.86 -0.09
CA ALA A 101 0.86 -3.72 -0.52
C ALA A 101 0.42 -2.27 -0.35
N TRP A 102 -0.06 -1.64 -1.41
CA TRP A 102 -0.34 -0.21 -1.42
C TRP A 102 -1.47 0.19 -2.37
N VAL A 103 -1.99 1.39 -2.17
CA VAL A 103 -2.92 2.05 -3.10
C VAL A 103 -2.30 3.35 -3.58
N GLY A 104 -2.60 3.74 -4.82
CA GLY A 104 -1.95 4.91 -5.39
C GLY A 104 -2.60 5.49 -6.64
N ILE A 105 -2.00 6.59 -7.09
CA ILE A 105 -2.36 7.35 -8.28
C ILE A 105 -1.10 7.58 -9.11
N ASP A 106 -1.25 7.46 -10.43
CA ASP A 106 -0.22 7.60 -11.48
C ASP A 106 0.80 6.45 -11.52
N GLY A 107 2.08 6.68 -11.87
CA GLY A 107 3.06 5.57 -11.94
C GLY A 107 2.97 4.64 -13.15
N GLU A 108 2.28 5.06 -14.20
CA GLU A 108 2.23 4.35 -15.48
C GLU A 108 2.85 5.15 -16.63
N HIS A 109 2.95 4.54 -17.81
CA HIS A 109 3.56 5.16 -19.00
C HIS A 109 3.00 6.54 -19.34
N ALA A 110 1.72 6.78 -19.08
CA ALA A 110 1.07 8.07 -19.32
C ALA A 110 1.47 9.16 -18.30
N CYS A 111 1.95 8.76 -17.11
CA CYS A 111 2.42 9.65 -16.06
C CYS A 111 3.63 9.04 -15.31
N PRO A 112 4.80 8.95 -15.95
CA PRO A 112 5.95 8.24 -15.38
C PRO A 112 6.75 9.08 -14.38
N ASN A 113 6.30 10.30 -14.05
CA ASN A 113 7.10 11.24 -13.29
C ASN A 113 6.73 11.26 -11.81
N ALA A 114 5.47 10.96 -11.48
CA ALA A 114 4.94 11.02 -10.11
C ALA A 114 4.12 9.76 -9.81
N ILE A 115 4.16 9.36 -8.54
CA ILE A 115 3.30 8.34 -7.96
C ILE A 115 2.94 8.82 -6.55
N LEU A 116 1.66 8.93 -6.27
CA LEU A 116 1.17 9.20 -4.92
C LEU A 116 0.69 7.89 -4.34
N GLN A 117 1.30 7.41 -3.27
CA GLN A 117 1.05 6.06 -2.76
C GLN A 117 1.18 5.99 -1.24
N VAL A 118 0.35 5.14 -0.63
CA VAL A 118 0.38 4.80 0.79
C VAL A 118 0.19 3.30 0.94
N GLY A 119 0.96 2.68 1.84
CA GLY A 119 1.03 1.24 1.89
C GLY A 119 1.63 0.67 3.16
N VAL A 120 1.77 -0.65 3.12
CA VAL A 120 2.40 -1.48 4.14
C VAL A 120 3.47 -2.33 3.49
N ASP A 121 4.70 -2.18 3.96
CA ASP A 121 5.78 -3.10 3.67
C ASP A 121 5.80 -4.24 4.68
N MET A 122 6.11 -5.43 4.19
CA MET A 122 6.17 -6.67 4.94
C MET A 122 7.55 -7.26 4.75
N TYR A 123 8.30 -7.44 5.83
CA TYR A 123 9.68 -7.91 5.81
C TYR A 123 9.83 -9.18 6.64
N MET A 124 10.69 -10.09 6.21
CA MET A 124 10.99 -11.33 6.93
C MET A 124 12.47 -11.69 6.80
N ASN A 125 13.13 -11.85 7.94
CA ASN A 125 14.39 -12.58 8.08
C ASN A 125 14.39 -13.29 9.44
N HIS A 126 15.22 -14.33 9.60
CA HIS A 126 15.36 -15.10 10.83
C HIS A 126 14.05 -15.64 11.46
N SER A 127 12.97 -15.71 10.67
CA SER A 127 11.60 -16.00 11.14
C SER A 127 10.92 -14.90 11.96
N ASP A 128 11.46 -13.68 11.95
CA ASP A 128 10.91 -12.51 12.63
C ASP A 128 10.21 -11.59 11.60
N PRO A 129 8.86 -11.58 11.56
CA PRO A 129 8.12 -10.72 10.65
C PRO A 129 8.13 -9.27 11.14
N ALA A 130 8.30 -8.32 10.22
CA ALA A 130 8.21 -6.90 10.48
C ALA A 130 7.27 -6.21 9.48
N TYR A 131 6.39 -5.35 9.98
CA TYR A 131 5.38 -4.65 9.20
C TYR A 131 5.54 -3.14 9.38
N TRP A 132 5.60 -2.40 8.28
CA TRP A 132 5.83 -0.96 8.29
C TRP A 132 4.87 -0.21 7.40
N ALA A 133 4.13 0.73 7.97
CA ALA A 133 3.36 1.69 7.20
C ALA A 133 4.26 2.77 6.60
N TRP A 134 3.93 3.22 5.40
CA TRP A 134 4.63 4.31 4.72
C TRP A 134 3.71 5.09 3.79
N PHE A 135 4.15 6.29 3.43
CA PHE A 135 3.60 7.07 2.32
C PHE A 135 4.73 7.64 1.45
N GLU A 136 4.42 7.94 0.19
CA GLU A 136 5.40 8.43 -0.78
C GLU A 136 4.73 9.31 -1.85
N TRP A 137 5.42 10.41 -2.19
CA TRP A 137 5.24 11.13 -3.45
C TRP A 137 6.51 10.91 -4.29
N TYR A 138 6.49 9.92 -5.17
CA TYR A 138 7.62 9.59 -6.04
C TYR A 138 7.98 10.80 -6.93
N PRO A 139 9.27 11.11 -7.17
CA PRO A 139 10.48 10.32 -6.91
C PRO A 139 11.16 10.61 -5.56
N SER A 140 10.50 11.33 -4.66
CA SER A 140 11.00 11.47 -3.28
C SER A 140 11.03 10.11 -2.60
N ARG A 141 11.90 9.94 -1.61
CA ARG A 141 11.95 8.70 -0.82
C ARG A 141 10.65 8.53 -0.02
N SER A 142 10.25 7.29 0.20
CA SER A 142 9.14 6.98 1.11
C SER A 142 9.46 7.42 2.54
N THR A 143 8.40 7.74 3.29
CA THR A 143 8.47 8.07 4.71
C THR A 143 7.75 6.99 5.50
N TYR A 144 8.48 6.32 6.40
CA TYR A 144 7.90 5.34 7.31
C TYR A 144 7.24 6.01 8.51
N LEU A 145 6.12 5.43 8.96
CA LEU A 145 5.40 5.87 10.15
C LEU A 145 5.89 5.11 11.38
N THR A 146 6.79 5.71 12.15
CA THR A 146 7.44 5.03 13.29
C THR A 146 6.51 4.76 14.47
N ASP A 147 5.46 5.58 14.62
CA ASP A 147 4.50 5.49 15.73
C ASP A 147 3.18 4.80 15.33
N PHE A 148 3.19 4.09 14.20
CA PHE A 148 2.07 3.27 13.73
C PHE A 148 2.39 1.78 13.98
N SER A 149 1.45 1.04 14.56
CA SER A 149 1.64 -0.38 14.90
C SER A 149 0.83 -1.25 13.96
N ILE A 150 1.47 -2.31 13.46
CA ILE A 150 0.87 -3.28 12.54
C ILE A 150 1.24 -4.69 12.99
N SER A 151 0.27 -5.59 12.98
CA SER A 151 0.43 -7.02 13.19
C SER A 151 -0.25 -7.81 12.07
N ALA A 152 0.18 -9.05 11.87
CA ALA A 152 -0.55 -9.98 11.01
C ALA A 152 -2.00 -10.14 11.51
N GLY A 153 -2.96 -10.16 10.58
CA GLY A 153 -4.39 -10.19 10.86
C GLY A 153 -5.03 -8.81 11.04
N ASP A 154 -4.26 -7.72 11.09
CA ASP A 154 -4.82 -6.38 11.18
C ASP A 154 -5.59 -6.01 9.90
N SER A 155 -6.67 -5.26 10.07
CA SER A 155 -7.44 -4.62 9.00
C SER A 155 -6.98 -3.18 8.86
N ILE A 156 -6.39 -2.84 7.71
CA ILE A 156 -5.78 -1.53 7.47
C ILE A 156 -6.45 -0.88 6.26
N THR A 157 -7.08 0.27 6.46
CA THR A 157 -7.54 1.12 5.36
C THR A 157 -6.43 2.07 4.93
N LEU A 158 -6.13 2.05 3.64
CA LEU A 158 -5.18 2.89 2.94
C LEU A 158 -5.95 3.89 2.08
N ASN A 159 -5.58 5.17 2.10
CA ASN A 159 -6.23 6.18 1.29
C ASN A 159 -5.25 7.27 0.82
N VAL A 160 -5.22 7.51 -0.48
CA VAL A 160 -4.60 8.69 -1.09
C VAL A 160 -5.70 9.64 -1.54
N SER A 161 -5.55 10.93 -1.26
CA SER A 161 -6.47 11.98 -1.72
C SER A 161 -5.70 13.21 -2.19
N ALA A 162 -5.58 13.38 -3.49
CA ALA A 162 -5.01 14.54 -4.14
C ALA A 162 -5.99 15.72 -4.11
N THR A 163 -5.57 16.80 -3.46
CA THR A 163 -6.33 18.06 -3.39
C THR A 163 -5.97 19.01 -4.54
N SER A 164 -4.81 18.81 -5.18
CA SER A 164 -4.37 19.49 -6.40
C SER A 164 -3.37 18.61 -7.15
N LEU A 165 -2.81 19.09 -8.27
CA LEU A 165 -1.75 18.37 -8.97
C LEU A 165 -0.39 18.33 -8.22
N SER A 166 -0.25 19.11 -7.14
CA SER A 166 0.97 19.22 -6.33
C SER A 166 0.72 19.00 -4.84
N SER A 167 -0.50 18.61 -4.45
CA SER A 167 -0.87 18.44 -3.04
C SER A 167 -1.74 17.21 -2.84
N ALA A 168 -1.43 16.44 -1.80
CA ALA A 168 -2.20 15.27 -1.43
C ALA A 168 -2.14 14.99 0.06
N THR A 169 -3.19 14.32 0.54
CA THR A 169 -3.28 13.71 1.86
C THR A 169 -3.16 12.19 1.73
N PHE A 170 -2.30 11.60 2.54
CA PHE A 170 -2.11 10.17 2.69
C PHE A 170 -2.64 9.78 4.07
N ALA A 171 -3.61 8.88 4.12
CA ALA A 171 -4.19 8.41 5.36
C ALA A 171 -4.06 6.89 5.45
N ILE A 172 -3.73 6.43 6.65
CA ILE A 172 -3.71 5.01 6.98
C ILE A 172 -4.36 4.80 8.35
N THR A 173 -5.31 3.88 8.41
CA THR A 173 -6.06 3.56 9.63
C THR A 173 -5.96 2.07 9.90
N ASN A 174 -5.47 1.71 11.09
CA ASN A 174 -5.50 0.35 11.60
C ASN A 174 -6.72 0.19 12.50
N HIS A 175 -7.71 -0.56 12.03
CA HIS A 175 -8.99 -0.75 12.73
C HIS A 175 -8.86 -1.60 13.99
N ASN A 176 -7.82 -2.43 14.07
CA ASN A 176 -7.58 -3.30 15.21
C ASN A 176 -6.97 -2.54 16.39
N THR A 177 -6.08 -1.58 16.11
CA THR A 177 -5.45 -0.74 17.15
C THR A 177 -6.18 0.59 17.37
N GLY A 178 -7.06 0.99 16.45
CA GLY A 178 -7.71 2.30 16.43
C GLY A 178 -6.78 3.45 16.03
N GLN A 179 -5.55 3.16 15.62
CA GLN A 179 -4.59 4.18 15.20
C GLN A 179 -4.94 4.70 13.81
N THR A 180 -4.81 6.01 13.61
CA THR A 180 -4.87 6.67 12.30
C THR A 180 -3.72 7.65 12.20
N ASP A 181 -2.99 7.57 11.09
CA ASP A 181 -1.99 8.57 10.71
C ASP A 181 -2.44 9.28 9.44
N ILE A 182 -2.17 10.59 9.37
CA ILE A 182 -2.53 11.44 8.24
C ILE A 182 -1.33 12.33 7.95
N ALA A 183 -0.73 12.13 6.78
CA ALA A 183 0.31 12.99 6.24
C ALA A 183 -0.28 13.87 5.12
N THR A 184 0.11 15.14 5.07
CA THR A 184 -0.24 16.03 3.96
C THR A 184 1.04 16.60 3.36
N LEU A 185 1.18 16.42 2.05
CA LEU A 185 2.25 17.01 1.26
C LEU A 185 1.67 18.10 0.37
N ASN A 186 2.36 19.24 0.31
CA ASN A 186 1.99 20.40 -0.51
C ASN A 186 3.17 20.82 -1.37
N ASP A 187 2.88 21.56 -2.44
CA ASP A 187 3.89 22.14 -3.34
C ASP A 187 4.90 21.11 -3.86
N GLN A 188 4.44 19.87 -4.08
CA GLN A 188 5.27 18.77 -4.55
C GLN A 188 5.61 18.91 -6.03
N ALA A 189 6.82 18.45 -6.37
CA ALA A 189 7.28 18.32 -7.74
C ALA A 189 8.00 16.96 -7.89
N PRO A 190 7.87 16.28 -9.05
CA PRO A 190 7.05 16.64 -10.20
C PRO A 190 5.54 16.51 -9.90
N LEU A 191 4.74 17.20 -10.72
CA LEU A 191 3.28 17.17 -10.60
C LEU A 191 2.74 15.78 -10.95
N MET A 192 1.65 15.40 -10.28
CA MET A 192 0.83 14.27 -10.69
C MET A 192 0.04 14.59 -11.98
N CYS A 193 -0.48 13.56 -12.63
CA CYS A 193 -1.35 13.68 -13.80
C CYS A 193 -2.81 13.30 -13.46
N GLY A 194 -3.03 12.36 -12.55
CA GLY A 194 -4.33 11.79 -12.24
C GLY A 194 -4.87 10.87 -13.34
N PHE A 195 -4.00 10.11 -13.99
CA PHE A 195 -4.33 9.22 -15.11
C PHE A 195 -4.54 7.77 -14.69
N ASN A 196 -4.07 7.38 -13.51
CA ASN A 196 -4.19 6.02 -13.01
C ASN A 196 -4.76 5.98 -11.59
N ALA A 197 -5.53 4.95 -11.30
CA ALA A 197 -5.94 4.59 -9.95
C ALA A 197 -5.65 3.10 -9.74
N GLU A 198 -4.95 2.77 -8.67
CA GLU A 198 -4.32 1.46 -8.58
C GLU A 198 -4.22 0.92 -7.16
N TRP A 199 -4.30 -0.41 -7.08
CA TRP A 199 -4.19 -1.22 -5.88
C TRP A 199 -3.20 -2.32 -6.19
N ILE A 200 -2.05 -2.32 -5.52
CA ILE A 200 -0.87 -3.04 -5.99
C ILE A 200 -0.23 -3.84 -4.86
N VAL A 201 0.21 -5.05 -5.21
CA VAL A 201 1.25 -5.80 -4.51
C VAL A 201 2.53 -5.67 -5.32
N GLU A 202 3.58 -5.15 -4.68
CA GLU A 202 4.84 -4.83 -5.33
C GLU A 202 6.00 -5.66 -4.78
N ASP A 203 6.75 -6.26 -5.70
CA ASP A 203 8.11 -6.72 -5.48
C ASP A 203 9.05 -5.52 -5.66
N PHE A 204 9.36 -4.85 -4.54
CA PHE A 204 10.18 -3.65 -4.54
C PHE A 204 11.65 -4.01 -4.28
N TRP A 205 12.55 -3.18 -4.79
CA TRP A 205 13.99 -3.42 -4.67
C TRP A 205 14.61 -2.41 -3.70
N ASP A 206 15.38 -2.87 -2.72
CA ASP A 206 16.41 -2.07 -2.05
C ASP A 206 17.71 -2.14 -2.88
N THR A 207 18.74 -1.33 -2.62
CA THR A 207 19.93 -1.16 -3.49
C THR A 207 20.59 -2.44 -4.05
N ASP A 208 20.45 -3.59 -3.37
CA ASP A 208 20.99 -4.89 -3.78
C ASP A 208 19.94 -5.95 -4.19
N GLY A 209 18.66 -5.62 -4.08
CA GLY A 209 17.54 -6.55 -4.30
C GLY A 209 17.05 -7.19 -3.02
N VAL A 210 15.74 -7.19 -2.84
CA VAL A 210 15.09 -7.84 -1.71
C VAL A 210 14.24 -8.96 -2.28
N PRO A 211 14.62 -10.24 -2.11
CA PRO A 211 13.83 -11.35 -2.60
C PRO A 211 12.41 -11.34 -2.06
N LEU A 212 11.46 -11.86 -2.85
CA LEU A 212 10.04 -11.85 -2.50
C LEU A 212 9.76 -12.76 -1.28
N VAL A 213 9.10 -12.22 -0.26
CA VAL A 213 8.62 -13.01 0.88
C VAL A 213 7.41 -13.86 0.50
N ASP A 214 7.25 -15.04 1.09
CA ASP A 214 5.99 -15.78 0.96
C ASP A 214 4.95 -15.11 1.87
N PHE A 215 4.12 -14.26 1.26
CA PHE A 215 3.04 -13.55 1.91
C PHE A 215 1.71 -14.31 1.90
N GLY A 216 1.68 -15.53 1.35
CA GLY A 216 0.44 -16.27 1.09
C GLY A 216 -0.47 -15.51 0.13
N SER A 217 -1.34 -14.66 0.67
CA SER A 217 -2.22 -13.79 -0.11
C SER A 217 -2.55 -12.49 0.60
N VAL A 218 -2.69 -11.40 -0.16
CA VAL A 218 -3.21 -10.10 0.29
C VAL A 218 -4.49 -9.79 -0.48
N ALA A 219 -5.58 -9.53 0.24
CA ALA A 219 -6.83 -9.07 -0.35
C ALA A 219 -6.99 -7.57 -0.15
N PHE A 220 -7.43 -6.88 -1.20
CA PHE A 220 -7.91 -5.50 -1.16
C PHE A 220 -9.43 -5.55 -1.24
N THR A 221 -10.11 -4.90 -0.29
CA THR A 221 -11.57 -4.87 -0.18
C THR A 221 -12.08 -3.45 0.00
N GLY A 222 -13.34 -3.19 -0.38
CA GLY A 222 -13.89 -1.83 -0.34
C GLY A 222 -13.08 -0.87 -1.20
N ALA A 223 -12.50 -1.38 -2.28
CA ALA A 223 -11.65 -0.63 -3.17
C ALA A 223 -12.46 0.35 -3.98
N MET A 224 -12.10 1.63 -3.89
CA MET A 224 -12.83 2.70 -4.55
C MET A 224 -11.88 3.77 -5.07
N PHE A 225 -12.31 4.44 -6.14
CA PHE A 225 -11.70 5.67 -6.62
C PHE A 225 -12.72 6.81 -6.64
N SER A 226 -12.21 8.04 -6.70
CA SER A 226 -12.98 9.20 -7.14
C SER A 226 -12.17 10.14 -8.03
N THR A 227 -12.86 10.91 -8.88
CA THR A 227 -12.26 11.89 -9.78
C THR A 227 -12.57 13.33 -9.38
N ASP A 228 -11.91 14.29 -10.00
CA ASP A 228 -12.17 15.72 -9.84
C ASP A 228 -13.56 16.17 -10.34
N LEU A 229 -14.24 15.33 -11.12
CA LEU A 229 -15.63 15.54 -11.52
C LEU A 229 -16.64 14.91 -10.55
N GLY A 230 -16.18 14.33 -9.43
CA GLY A 230 -17.03 13.65 -8.46
C GLY A 230 -17.55 12.30 -8.93
N ILE A 231 -17.00 11.74 -10.01
CA ILE A 231 -17.28 10.38 -10.45
C ILE A 231 -16.49 9.43 -9.55
N GLY A 232 -17.14 8.39 -9.03
CA GLY A 232 -16.47 7.34 -8.27
C GLY A 232 -17.02 5.97 -8.61
N GLY A 233 -16.24 4.95 -8.30
CA GLY A 233 -16.55 3.56 -8.58
C GLY A 233 -15.53 2.63 -7.92
N GLY A 234 -15.68 1.33 -8.18
CA GLY A 234 -14.72 0.32 -7.76
C GLY A 234 -13.64 0.10 -8.82
N MET A 235 -13.16 -1.13 -8.90
CA MET A 235 -12.19 -1.65 -9.86
C MET A 235 -12.84 -2.18 -11.15
N GLU A 236 -14.12 -1.91 -11.43
CA GLU A 236 -14.74 -2.32 -12.68
C GLU A 236 -13.97 -1.78 -13.90
N GLY A 237 -13.63 -2.66 -14.84
CA GLY A 237 -12.83 -2.28 -16.01
C GLY A 237 -11.32 -2.14 -15.75
N ALA A 238 -10.84 -2.30 -14.52
CA ALA A 238 -9.41 -2.31 -14.22
C ALA A 238 -8.70 -3.44 -14.97
N LYS A 239 -7.52 -3.14 -15.52
CA LYS A 239 -6.56 -4.12 -16.03
C LYS A 239 -5.97 -4.87 -14.82
N MET A 240 -5.86 -6.18 -14.91
CA MET A 240 -5.25 -7.00 -13.86
C MET A 240 -3.83 -7.38 -14.23
N ASP A 241 -2.91 -7.23 -13.28
CA ASP A 241 -1.52 -7.58 -13.41
C ASP A 241 -1.05 -8.63 -12.41
N GLY A 242 -0.13 -9.48 -12.86
CA GLY A 242 0.71 -10.35 -12.03
C GLY A 242 2.20 -9.99 -12.17
N ILE A 243 3.05 -10.69 -11.42
CA ILE A 243 4.51 -10.58 -11.55
C ILE A 243 5.09 -11.89 -12.07
N LYS A 244 6.06 -11.79 -12.98
CA LYS A 244 6.92 -12.89 -13.44
C LYS A 244 8.39 -12.53 -13.28
N GLU A 245 9.19 -13.49 -12.83
CA GLU A 245 10.65 -13.39 -12.90
C GLU A 245 11.08 -13.35 -14.36
N GLY A 246 11.74 -12.28 -14.80
CA GLY A 246 12.28 -12.18 -16.16
C GLY A 246 11.26 -12.16 -17.31
N LEU A 247 9.95 -12.05 -17.01
CA LEU A 247 8.82 -12.02 -17.98
C LEU A 247 8.62 -13.29 -18.82
N VAL A 248 9.31 -14.38 -18.48
CA VAL A 248 9.19 -15.69 -19.14
C VAL A 248 9.12 -16.75 -18.05
N GLY A 249 8.17 -17.67 -18.15
CA GLY A 249 7.92 -18.70 -17.15
C GLY A 249 6.70 -18.43 -16.29
N ASP A 250 6.61 -19.17 -15.20
CA ASP A 250 5.46 -19.15 -14.29
C ASP A 250 5.42 -17.85 -13.49
N PRO A 251 4.22 -17.34 -13.17
CA PRO A 251 4.09 -16.16 -12.34
C PRO A 251 4.52 -16.44 -10.89
N VAL A 252 5.11 -15.41 -10.28
CA VAL A 252 5.50 -15.43 -8.87
C VAL A 252 4.50 -14.70 -7.97
N ILE A 253 3.73 -13.79 -8.56
CA ILE A 253 2.50 -13.24 -7.96
C ILE A 253 1.39 -13.27 -9.02
N GLU A 254 0.21 -13.74 -8.62
CA GLU A 254 -1.00 -13.64 -9.42
C GLU A 254 -2.10 -12.90 -8.66
N CYS A 255 -2.83 -12.04 -9.36
CA CYS A 255 -3.99 -11.35 -8.82
C CYS A 255 -5.25 -11.69 -9.58
N GLU A 256 -6.35 -11.83 -8.84
CA GLU A 256 -7.68 -12.07 -9.38
C GLU A 256 -8.69 -11.10 -8.79
N LYS A 257 -9.69 -10.70 -9.58
CA LYS A 257 -10.82 -9.92 -9.07
C LYS A 257 -11.78 -10.85 -8.32
N LEU A 258 -12.15 -10.44 -7.12
CA LEU A 258 -13.19 -11.09 -6.32
C LEU A 258 -14.57 -10.43 -6.50
N GLY A 259 -14.58 -9.20 -7.03
CA GLY A 259 -15.78 -8.43 -7.27
C GLY A 259 -15.47 -7.07 -7.89
N GLY A 260 -16.48 -6.21 -7.89
CA GLY A 260 -16.36 -4.84 -8.35
C GLY A 260 -15.38 -3.99 -7.53
N ASP A 261 -15.34 -4.23 -6.23
CA ASP A 261 -14.61 -3.46 -5.23
C ASP A 261 -13.60 -4.32 -4.45
N ALA A 262 -13.25 -5.49 -4.97
CA ALA A 262 -12.37 -6.42 -4.29
C ALA A 262 -11.48 -7.22 -5.25
N MET A 263 -10.25 -7.45 -4.84
CA MET A 263 -9.29 -8.34 -5.50
C MET A 263 -8.42 -9.05 -4.47
N SER A 264 -7.79 -10.14 -4.88
CA SER A 264 -6.78 -10.85 -4.09
C SER A 264 -5.56 -11.11 -4.93
N CYS A 265 -4.38 -10.91 -4.35
CA CYS A 265 -3.09 -11.25 -4.92
C CYS A 265 -2.46 -12.35 -4.09
N SER A 266 -1.92 -13.38 -4.73
CA SER A 266 -1.34 -14.55 -4.07
C SER A 266 0.09 -14.79 -4.53
N TYR A 267 0.94 -15.18 -3.59
CA TYR A 267 2.27 -15.70 -3.86
C TYR A 267 2.16 -17.07 -4.55
N LYS A 268 2.93 -17.26 -5.63
CA LYS A 268 2.89 -18.49 -6.44
C LYS A 268 4.21 -19.27 -6.43
N GLY A 269 5.17 -18.81 -5.63
CA GLY A 269 6.53 -19.32 -5.65
C GLY A 269 7.43 -18.39 -6.45
N GLY A 270 8.64 -18.19 -5.97
CA GLY A 270 9.67 -17.40 -6.65
C GLY A 270 11.03 -17.97 -6.26
N LYS A 271 11.97 -17.95 -7.20
CA LYS A 271 13.35 -18.42 -7.01
C LYS A 271 14.28 -17.23 -7.22
N HIS A 272 14.11 -16.17 -6.43
CA HIS A 272 15.20 -15.22 -6.31
C HIS A 272 16.25 -15.77 -5.33
N PRO A 273 17.50 -16.03 -5.77
CA PRO A 273 18.60 -16.38 -4.90
C PRO A 273 19.03 -15.21 -4.01
#